data_AF-A0A0F9LGW3-F1
#
_entry.id   AF-A0A0F9LGW3-F1
#
_cell.length_a   1.000
_cell.length_b   1.000
_cell.length_c   1.000
_cell.angle_alpha   90.00
_cell.angle_beta   90.00
_cell.angle_gamma   90.00
#
_symmetry.space_group_name_H-M   'P 1'
#
loop_
_entity.id
_entity.type
_entity.pdbx_description
1 polymer ?
#
loop_
_entity_poly.entity_id
_entity_poly.type
_entity_poly.pdbx_seq_one_letter_code
_entity_poly.pdbx_strand_id
1 'polypeptide(L)'
;MRNSPLRELARSVYWQNLYARAKELNLQLFENTSDFSKLQLRFLQWLEIYHSIYVDIASDEELMSYKRIEDDMLVDAYLVYKNKEKENKDKKKDKKFKGKERVNNLPSVIFRSKGKK
;
A
#
# COMPACT_ATOMS: atom_id res chain seq x y z
N MET A 1 -23.96 -10.00 -3.66
CA MET A 1 -23.33 -8.66 -3.73
C MET A 1 -22.58 -8.57 -5.05
N ARG A 2 -22.63 -7.43 -5.76
CA ARG A 2 -21.99 -7.31 -7.08
C ARG A 2 -20.50 -7.09 -6.88
N ASN A 3 -19.68 -8.07 -7.28
CA ASN A 3 -18.24 -7.90 -7.37
C ASN A 3 -17.94 -6.77 -8.37
N SER A 4 -16.95 -5.93 -8.04
CA SER A 4 -16.51 -4.91 -8.99
C SER A 4 -15.79 -5.60 -10.17
N PRO A 5 -16.20 -5.39 -11.42
CA PRO A 5 -15.58 -6.06 -12.58
C PRO A 5 -14.07 -5.78 -12.68
N LEU A 6 -13.63 -4.59 -12.26
CA LEU A 6 -12.22 -4.22 -12.17
C LEU A 6 -11.45 -5.07 -11.17
N ARG A 7 -12.06 -5.36 -10.03
CA ARG A 7 -11.46 -6.17 -8.96
C ARG A 7 -11.34 -7.62 -9.38
N GLU A 8 -12.40 -8.15 -9.98
CA GLU A 8 -12.39 -9.50 -10.55
C GLU A 8 -11.29 -9.66 -11.61
N LEU A 9 -11.17 -8.69 -12.53
CA LEU A 9 -10.11 -8.65 -13.51
C LEU A 9 -8.72 -8.58 -12.85
N ALA A 10 -8.54 -7.71 -11.86
CA ALA A 10 -7.26 -7.51 -11.19
C ALA A 10 -6.84 -8.73 -10.37
N ARG A 11 -7.79 -9.49 -9.83
CA ARG A 11 -7.53 -10.71 -9.07
C ARG A 11 -7.13 -11.89 -9.95
N SER A 12 -7.51 -11.87 -11.23
CA SER A 12 -7.27 -12.99 -12.14
C SER A 12 -5.79 -13.38 -12.20
N VAL A 13 -5.55 -14.69 -12.30
CA VAL A 13 -4.19 -15.25 -12.35
C VAL A 13 -3.38 -14.67 -13.51
N TYR A 14 -4.03 -14.47 -14.66
CA TYR A 14 -3.40 -13.87 -15.84
C TYR A 14 -2.80 -12.50 -15.52
N TRP A 15 -3.61 -11.57 -15.00
CA TRP A 15 -3.16 -10.21 -14.74
C TRP A 15 -2.17 -10.12 -13.57
N GLN A 16 -2.30 -10.99 -12.57
CA GLN A 16 -1.33 -11.07 -11.46
C GLN A 16 0.03 -11.57 -11.91
N ASN A 17 0.06 -12.63 -12.72
CA ASN A 17 1.30 -13.13 -13.31
C ASN A 17 1.94 -12.09 -14.23
N LEU A 18 1.14 -11.45 -15.08
CA LEU A 18 1.63 -10.40 -15.96
C LEU A 18 2.19 -9.22 -15.16
N TYR A 19 1.49 -8.76 -14.12
CA TYR A 19 1.95 -7.68 -13.25
C TYR A 19 3.26 -8.01 -12.51
N ALA A 20 3.39 -9.24 -11.99
CA ALA A 20 4.60 -9.70 -11.32
C ALA A 20 5.80 -9.73 -12.28
N ARG A 21 5.60 -10.28 -13.50
CA ARG A 21 6.66 -10.40 -14.52
C ARG A 21 6.97 -9.10 -15.23
N ALA A 22 6.00 -8.20 -15.38
CA ALA A 22 6.18 -6.93 -16.07
C ALA A 22 7.28 -6.08 -15.43
N LYS A 23 7.42 -6.13 -14.10
CA LYS A 23 8.49 -5.44 -13.37
C LYS A 23 9.88 -6.02 -13.66
N GLU A 24 9.97 -7.33 -13.87
CA GLU A 24 11.23 -8.04 -14.14
C GLU A 24 11.67 -7.91 -15.60
N LEU A 25 10.71 -8.02 -16.51
CA LEU A 25 10.94 -8.11 -17.96
C LEU A 25 10.73 -6.77 -18.68
N ASN A 26 10.47 -5.69 -17.93
CA ASN A 26 10.16 -4.36 -18.45
C ASN A 26 9.03 -4.36 -19.50
N LEU A 27 8.02 -5.21 -19.27
CA LEU A 27 6.84 -5.30 -20.14
C LEU A 27 5.84 -4.21 -19.79
N GLN A 28 5.24 -3.63 -20.81
CA GLN A 28 4.19 -2.64 -20.64
C GLN A 28 2.83 -3.33 -20.46
N LEU A 29 2.09 -2.95 -19.41
CA LEU A 29 0.74 -3.45 -19.15
C LEU A 29 -0.32 -2.79 -20.05
N PHE A 30 0.00 -1.61 -20.58
CA PHE A 30 -0.84 -0.84 -21.46
C PHE A 30 0.01 -0.27 -22.59
N GLU A 31 -0.61 -0.01 -23.74
CA GLU A 31 0.08 0.57 -24.90
C GLU A 31 0.55 2.02 -24.66
N ASN A 32 -0.09 2.74 -23.75
CA ASN A 32 0.24 4.12 -23.44
C ASN A 32 1.40 4.21 -22.42
N THR A 33 2.38 5.06 -22.73
CA THR A 33 3.54 5.33 -21.85
C THR A 33 3.32 6.50 -20.90
N SER A 34 2.34 7.35 -21.18
CA SER A 34 1.91 8.49 -20.36
C SER A 34 0.38 8.59 -20.34
N ASP A 35 -0.15 9.48 -19.50
CA ASP A 35 -1.57 9.86 -19.50
C ASP A 35 -2.56 8.71 -19.25
N PHE A 36 -2.32 7.95 -18.18
CA PHE A 36 -3.24 6.89 -17.77
C PHE A 36 -4.64 7.43 -17.47
N SER A 37 -5.63 6.78 -18.06
CA SER A 37 -7.03 7.04 -17.73
C SER A 37 -7.30 6.71 -16.26
N LYS A 38 -8.32 7.34 -15.69
CA LYS A 38 -8.77 7.05 -14.32
C LYS A 38 -9.09 5.56 -14.11
N LEU A 39 -9.55 4.88 -15.15
CA LEU A 39 -9.84 3.45 -15.10
C LEU A 39 -8.56 2.62 -15.00
N GLN A 40 -7.56 2.91 -15.83
CA GLN A 40 -6.25 2.25 -15.78
C GLN A 40 -5.55 2.47 -14.44
N LEU A 41 -5.59 3.70 -13.91
CA LEU A 41 -5.04 4.02 -12.59
C LEU A 41 -5.71 3.20 -11.48
N ARG A 42 -7.05 3.12 -11.49
CA ARG A 42 -7.80 2.28 -10.53
C ARG A 42 -7.48 0.80 -10.70
N PHE A 43 -7.32 0.33 -11.93
CA PHE A 43 -6.96 -1.05 -12.19
C PHE A 43 -5.57 -1.40 -11.66
N LEU A 44 -4.57 -0.55 -11.93
CA LEU A 44 -3.22 -0.68 -11.39
C LEU A 44 -3.20 -0.69 -9.86
N GLN A 45 -3.99 0.19 -9.23
CA GLN A 45 -4.13 0.22 -7.78
C GLN A 45 -4.67 -1.11 -7.23
N TRP A 46 -5.69 -1.69 -7.86
CA TRP A 46 -6.20 -3.00 -7.46
C TRP A 46 -5.20 -4.12 -7.72
N LEU A 47 -4.46 -4.09 -8.84
CA LEU A 47 -3.41 -5.06 -9.12
C LEU A 47 -2.35 -5.10 -8.03
N GLU A 48 -1.87 -3.94 -7.61
CA GLU A 48 -0.90 -3.81 -6.53
C GLU A 48 -1.45 -4.33 -5.19
N ILE A 49 -2.70 -3.99 -4.87
CA ILE A 49 -3.38 -4.46 -3.66
C ILE A 49 -3.46 -5.99 -3.64
N TYR A 50 -3.96 -6.60 -4.71
CA TYR A 50 -4.10 -8.06 -4.76
C TYR A 50 -2.73 -8.74 -4.77
N HIS A 51 -1.74 -8.17 -5.45
CA HIS A 51 -0.38 -8.68 -5.40
C HIS A 51 0.19 -8.67 -3.98
N SER A 52 0.01 -7.59 -3.21
CA SER A 52 0.35 -7.56 -1.78
C SER A 52 -0.33 -8.69 -1.03
N ILE A 53 -1.65 -8.86 -1.21
CA ILE A 53 -2.41 -9.88 -0.48
C ILE A 53 -1.90 -11.29 -0.84
N TYR A 54 -1.56 -11.57 -2.10
CA TYR A 54 -0.99 -12.85 -2.48
C TYR A 54 0.38 -13.09 -1.81
N VAL A 55 1.20 -12.05 -1.67
CA VAL A 55 2.47 -12.14 -0.93
C VAL A 55 2.23 -12.38 0.56
N ASP A 56 1.24 -11.72 1.15
CA ASP A 56 0.87 -11.91 2.56
C ASP A 56 0.36 -13.35 2.81
N ILE A 57 -0.48 -13.88 1.90
CA ILE A 57 -0.95 -15.27 1.93
C ILE A 57 0.23 -16.25 1.80
N ALA A 58 1.17 -15.99 0.88
CA ALA A 58 2.35 -16.82 0.70
C ALA A 58 3.30 -16.77 1.91
N SER A 59 3.25 -15.70 2.70
CA SER A 59 4.02 -15.51 3.94
C SER A 59 3.33 -16.15 5.16
N ASP A 60 2.24 -16.89 4.95
CA ASP A 60 1.44 -17.57 5.97
C ASP A 60 0.84 -16.61 7.02
N GLU A 61 0.46 -15.40 6.60
CA GLU A 61 -0.26 -14.47 7.47
C GLU A 61 -1.70 -14.98 7.69
N GLU A 62 -1.98 -15.45 8.92
CA GLU A 62 -3.19 -16.19 9.34
C GLU A 62 -4.53 -15.51 9.01
N LEU A 63 -4.52 -14.20 8.72
CA LEU A 63 -5.72 -13.41 8.49
C LEU A 63 -6.32 -13.59 7.08
N MET A 64 -5.52 -13.98 6.09
CA MET A 64 -5.96 -14.09 4.69
C MET A 64 -5.72 -15.47 4.10
N SER A 65 -6.64 -15.90 3.22
CA SER A 65 -6.53 -17.16 2.49
C SER A 65 -7.10 -17.02 1.08
N TYR A 66 -6.74 -17.94 0.19
CA TYR A 66 -7.24 -17.96 -1.19
C TYR A 66 -8.77 -18.00 -1.30
N LYS A 67 -9.49 -18.51 -0.28
CA LYS A 67 -10.96 -18.45 -0.25
C LYS A 67 -11.47 -17.07 0.17
N ARG A 68 -10.76 -16.37 1.06
CA ARG A 68 -11.17 -15.06 1.58
C ARG A 68 -10.92 -13.92 0.59
N ILE A 69 -9.91 -14.05 -0.27
CA ILE A 69 -9.61 -13.07 -1.33
C ILE A 69 -10.73 -12.99 -2.39
N GLU A 70 -11.59 -14.01 -2.43
CA GLU A 70 -12.75 -14.01 -3.32
C GLU A 70 -13.85 -13.02 -2.88
N ASP A 71 -13.90 -12.72 -1.58
CA ASP A 71 -14.88 -11.83 -0.97
C ASP A 71 -14.35 -10.39 -0.88
N ASP A 72 -15.00 -9.51 -1.65
CA ASP A 72 -14.67 -8.10 -1.74
C ASP A 72 -14.74 -7.37 -0.38
N MET A 73 -15.66 -7.76 0.50
CA MET A 73 -15.81 -7.13 1.83
C MET A 73 -14.71 -7.54 2.79
N LEU A 74 -14.30 -8.81 2.76
CA LEU A 74 -13.20 -9.30 3.60
C LEU A 74 -11.88 -8.64 3.20
N VAL A 75 -11.67 -8.46 1.89
CA VAL A 75 -10.51 -7.72 1.37
C VAL A 75 -10.53 -6.28 1.88
N ASP A 76 -11.66 -5.58 1.80
CA ASP A 76 -11.75 -4.20 2.31
C ASP A 76 -11.49 -4.11 3.82
N ALA A 77 -12.05 -5.03 4.60
CA ALA A 77 -11.82 -5.11 6.04
C ALA A 77 -10.34 -5.35 6.37
N TYR A 78 -9.69 -6.26 5.63
CA TYR A 78 -8.26 -6.55 5.76
C TYR A 78 -7.40 -5.32 5.44
N LEU A 79 -7.73 -4.56 4.39
CA LEU A 79 -7.00 -3.34 4.04
C LEU A 79 -7.12 -2.27 5.13
N VAL A 80 -8.31 -2.08 5.69
CA VAL A 80 -8.52 -1.16 6.82
C VAL A 80 -7.70 -1.59 8.03
N TYR A 81 -7.67 -2.90 8.33
CA TYR A 81 -6.85 -3.45 9.40
C TYR A 81 -5.35 -3.19 9.17
N LYS A 82 -4.83 -3.48 7.98
CA LYS A 82 -3.42 -3.28 7.61
C LYS A 82 -2.99 -1.81 7.68
N ASN A 83 -3.88 -0.89 7.29
CA ASN A 83 -3.62 0.54 7.42
C ASN A 83 -3.53 1.00 8.88
N LYS A 84 -4.45 0.53 9.74
CA LYS A 84 -4.40 0.82 11.18
C LYS A 84 -3.13 0.27 11.84
N GLU A 85 -2.68 -0.92 11.44
CA GLU A 85 -1.42 -1.48 11.90
C GLU A 85 -0.21 -0.60 11.56
N LYS A 86 -0.14 -0.11 10.31
CA LYS A 86 0.93 0.79 9.86
C LYS A 86 0.92 2.08 10.67
N GLU A 87 -0.23 2.73 10.82
CA GLU A 87 -0.36 3.95 11.63
C GLU A 87 0.10 3.75 13.08
N ASN A 88 -0.24 2.60 13.68
CA ASN A 88 0.18 2.28 15.05
C ASN A 88 1.68 2.03 15.14
N LYS A 89 2.30 1.41 14.13
CA LYS A 89 3.75 1.21 14.04
C LYS A 89 4.48 2.55 13.90
N ASP A 90 3.96 3.47 13.11
CA ASP A 90 4.55 4.80 12.92
C ASP A 90 4.42 5.68 14.18
N LYS A 91 3.24 5.70 14.82
CA LYS A 91 3.05 6.37 16.13
C LYS A 91 4.00 5.84 17.22
N LYS A 92 4.33 4.54 17.19
CA LYS A 92 5.31 3.94 18.12
C LYS A 92 6.75 4.37 17.81
N LYS A 93 7.12 4.55 16.53
CA LYS A 93 8.45 5.07 16.14
C LYS A 93 8.62 6.52 16.58
N ASP A 94 7.62 7.36 16.39
CA ASP A 94 7.67 8.77 16.80
C ASP A 94 7.81 8.93 18.32
N LYS A 95 7.11 8.09 19.09
CA LYS A 95 7.27 8.05 20.56
C LYS A 95 8.67 7.59 20.99
N LYS A 96 9.27 6.62 20.29
CA LYS A 96 10.65 6.18 20.56
C LYS A 96 11.70 7.23 20.19
N PHE A 97 11.46 8.03 19.14
CA PHE A 97 12.33 9.15 18.77
C PHE A 97 12.31 10.27 19.82
N LYS A 98 11.11 10.68 20.27
CA LYS A 98 10.96 11.69 21.34
C LYS A 98 11.51 11.24 22.70
N GLY A 99 11.56 9.93 22.96
CA GLY A 99 12.17 9.37 24.17
C GLY A 99 13.70 9.31 24.17
N LYS A 100 14.34 9.35 22.99
CA LYS A 100 15.80 9.29 22.83
C LYS A 100 16.49 10.66 22.75
N GLU A 101 15.75 11.76 22.61
CA GLU A 101 16.30 13.13 22.55
C GLU A 101 16.82 13.69 23.89
N ARG A 102 16.84 12.89 24.98
CA ARG A 102 17.43 13.32 26.26
C ARG A 102 18.91 12.96 26.42
N VAL A 103 19.58 12.46 25.38
CA VAL A 103 21.02 12.15 25.45
C VAL A 103 21.76 12.72 24.24
N ASN A 104 22.58 13.73 24.55
CA ASN A 104 23.72 14.31 23.81
C ASN A 104 23.50 15.60 22.98
N ASN A 105 23.79 16.74 23.63
CA ASN A 105 24.63 17.86 23.14
C ASN A 105 24.47 18.31 21.67
N LEU A 106 23.25 18.58 21.21
CA LEU A 106 23.05 19.38 19.99
C LEU A 106 22.37 20.71 20.36
N PRO A 107 22.97 21.87 20.03
CA PRO A 107 22.36 23.16 20.33
C PRO A 107 21.07 23.34 19.52
N SER A 108 20.01 23.76 20.20
CA SER A 108 18.72 24.04 19.56
C SER A 108 18.75 25.40 18.85
N VAL A 109 18.45 25.41 17.55
CA VAL A 109 18.34 26.64 16.76
C VAL A 109 16.91 27.17 16.88
N ILE A 110 16.73 28.29 17.59
CA ILE A 110 15.45 29.00 17.68
C ILE A 110 15.45 30.12 16.64
N PHE A 111 14.62 30.00 15.60
CA PHE A 111 14.41 31.08 14.64
C PHE A 111 13.51 32.15 15.25
N ARG A 112 14.10 33.26 15.71
CA ARG A 112 13.35 34.46 16.07
C ARG A 112 12.98 35.22 14.79
N SER A 113 11.70 35.18 14.43
CA SER A 113 11.10 36.11 13.48
C SER A 113 11.28 37.54 14.03
N LYS A 114 12.09 38.37 13.36
CA LYS A 114 12.16 39.81 13.64
C LYS A 114 10.85 40.44 13.18
N GLY A 115 10.04 40.89 14.13
CA GLY A 115 8.87 41.72 13.86
C GLY A 115 9.27 42.93 13.03
N LYS A 116 8.60 43.13 11.90
CA LYS A 116 8.68 44.35 11.09
C LYS A 116 8.10 45.49 11.93
N LYS A 117 8.89 46.55 12.15
CA LYS A 117 8.39 47.89 12.42
C LYS A 117 8.26 48.63 11.11
#